data_AF-A0A2W5ZQV9-F1
#
_entry.id   AF-A0A2W5ZQV9-F1
#
_cell.length_a   1.000
_cell.length_b   1.000
_cell.length_c   1.000
_cell.angle_alpha   90.00
_cell.angle_beta   90.00
_cell.angle_gamma   90.00
#
_symmetry.space_group_name_H-M   'P 1'
#
loop_
_entity.id
_entity.type
_entity.pdbx_description
1 polymer ?
#
loop_
_entity_poly.entity_id
_entity_poly.type
_entity_poly.pdbx_seq_one_letter_code
_entity_poly.pdbx_strand_id
1 'polypeptide(L)'
;MSLADRMAIASPHISALTVEATEFPDLAREFYVQGVPRTVVNRGGAFVGALPEQQFVAAVLDLAGMNGVLDAEAVVEPDAAEARSEPGPEPDPDVQPDNENGRR
;
A
#
# COMPACT_ATOMS: atom_id res chain seq x y z
N MET A 1 -9.80 -16.12 -5.82
CA MET A 1 -9.31 -15.68 -7.14
C MET A 1 -8.48 -14.43 -6.95
N SER A 2 -7.21 -14.46 -7.32
CA SER A 2 -6.27 -13.34 -7.10
C SER A 2 -6.45 -12.24 -8.14
N LEU A 3 -5.85 -11.07 -7.88
CA LEU A 3 -5.76 -9.98 -8.87
C LEU A 3 -4.96 -10.39 -10.11
N ALA A 4 -3.94 -11.22 -9.96
CA ALA A 4 -3.15 -11.75 -11.07
C ALA A 4 -4.02 -12.63 -12.00
N ASP A 5 -4.88 -13.49 -11.43
CA ASP A 5 -5.76 -14.34 -12.23
C ASP A 5 -6.78 -13.51 -13.03
N ARG A 6 -7.33 -12.45 -12.42
CA ARG A 6 -8.24 -11.53 -13.12
C ARG A 6 -7.53 -10.83 -14.28
N MET A 7 -6.30 -10.38 -14.06
CA MET A 7 -5.47 -9.72 -15.06
C MET A 7 -5.14 -10.66 -16.25
N ALA A 8 -4.85 -11.93 -15.97
CA ALA A 8 -4.61 -12.96 -16.99
C ALA A 8 -5.87 -13.29 -17.82
N ILE A 9 -7.06 -13.28 -17.21
CA ILE A 9 -8.32 -13.45 -17.96
C ILE A 9 -8.61 -12.25 -18.84
N ALA A 10 -8.30 -11.04 -18.36
CA ALA A 10 -8.56 -9.81 -19.09
C ALA A 10 -7.67 -9.62 -20.34
N SER A 11 -6.50 -10.27 -20.40
CA SER A 11 -5.55 -10.11 -21.49
C SER A 11 -4.86 -11.41 -21.89
N PRO A 12 -4.89 -11.82 -23.17
CA PRO A 12 -4.18 -13.01 -23.65
C PRO A 12 -2.65 -12.86 -23.60
N HIS A 13 -2.14 -11.66 -23.36
CA HIS A 13 -0.70 -11.39 -23.21
C HIS A 13 -0.20 -11.65 -21.78
N ILE A 14 -1.08 -11.98 -20.84
CA ILE A 14 -0.77 -12.12 -19.43
C ILE A 14 -1.10 -13.55 -18.99
N SER A 15 -0.12 -14.22 -18.41
CA SER A 15 -0.28 -15.51 -17.73
C SER A 15 -0.03 -15.33 -16.24
N ALA A 16 -0.89 -15.90 -15.41
CA ALA A 16 -0.74 -15.89 -13.96
C ALA A 16 -0.73 -17.33 -13.41
N LEU A 17 0.06 -17.54 -12.35
CA LEU A 17 0.07 -18.76 -11.57
C LEU A 17 0.04 -18.38 -10.09
N THR A 18 -0.97 -18.87 -9.37
CA THR A 18 -1.03 -18.76 -7.92
C THR A 18 -0.40 -20.01 -7.30
N VAL A 19 0.55 -19.82 -6.39
CA VAL A 19 1.26 -20.92 -5.71
C VAL A 19 1.08 -20.80 -4.19
N GLU A 20 0.72 -21.91 -3.55
CA GLU A 20 0.65 -21.99 -2.09
C GLU A 20 2.06 -22.15 -1.49
N ALA A 21 2.55 -21.09 -0.85
CA ALA A 21 3.93 -21.03 -0.37
C ALA A 21 4.26 -22.13 0.66
N THR A 22 3.28 -22.60 1.41
CA THR A 22 3.43 -23.66 2.42
C THR A 22 3.61 -25.05 1.79
N GLU A 23 3.11 -25.26 0.57
CA GLU A 23 3.27 -26.53 -0.16
C GLU A 23 4.59 -26.58 -0.95
N PHE A 24 5.15 -25.43 -1.31
CA PHE A 24 6.37 -25.31 -2.11
C PHE A 24 7.47 -24.50 -1.39
N PRO A 25 8.02 -25.01 -0.26
CA PRO A 25 8.95 -24.24 0.57
C PRO A 25 10.26 -23.88 -0.15
N ASP A 26 10.74 -24.71 -1.07
CA ASP A 26 11.97 -24.42 -1.83
C ASP A 26 11.75 -23.29 -2.83
N LEU A 27 10.60 -23.28 -3.52
CA LEU A 27 10.20 -22.19 -4.41
C LEU A 27 9.97 -20.89 -3.62
N ALA A 28 9.38 -21.00 -2.43
CA ALA A 28 9.20 -19.87 -1.54
C ALA A 28 10.55 -19.26 -1.11
N ARG A 29 11.55 -20.09 -0.83
CA ARG A 29 12.92 -19.62 -0.54
C ARG A 29 13.58 -18.99 -1.76
N GLU A 30 13.48 -19.62 -2.93
CA GLU A 30 14.03 -19.11 -4.20
C GLU A 30 13.53 -17.70 -4.52
N PHE A 31 12.24 -17.45 -4.29
CA PHE A 31 11.64 -16.13 -4.49
C PHE A 31 11.65 -15.24 -3.25
N TYR A 32 12.37 -15.60 -2.19
CA TYR A 32 12.47 -14.82 -0.95
C TYR A 32 11.10 -14.43 -0.36
N VAL A 33 10.15 -15.36 -0.34
CA VAL A 33 8.82 -15.17 0.26
C VAL A 33 8.97 -15.09 1.78
N GLN A 34 8.87 -13.88 2.33
CA GLN A 34 8.83 -13.64 3.78
C GLN A 34 7.41 -13.37 4.30
N GLY A 35 6.49 -12.99 3.39
CA GLY A 35 5.11 -12.69 3.70
C GLY A 35 4.24 -12.87 2.46
N VAL A 36 2.97 -13.16 2.67
CA VAL A 36 1.97 -13.38 1.61
C VAL A 36 0.86 -12.33 1.70
N PRO A 37 0.23 -11.93 0.58
CA PRO A 37 0.55 -12.34 -0.80
C PRO A 37 1.83 -11.69 -1.32
N ARG A 38 2.61 -12.43 -2.11
CA ARG A 38 3.80 -11.94 -2.82
C ARG A 38 3.61 -12.19 -4.31
N THR A 39 3.67 -11.13 -5.09
CA THR A 39 3.54 -11.18 -6.56
C THR A 39 4.92 -11.05 -7.18
N VAL A 40 5.29 -11.98 -8.05
CA VAL A 40 6.55 -11.96 -8.79
C VAL A 40 6.23 -11.81 -10.27
N VAL A 41 6.83 -10.83 -10.93
CA VAL A 41 6.64 -10.51 -12.35
C VAL A 41 7.89 -10.91 -13.12
N ASN A 42 7.71 -11.74 -14.14
CA ASN A 42 8.76 -12.20 -15.07
C ASN A 42 10.05 -12.70 -14.38
N ARG A 43 9.94 -13.22 -13.14
CA ARG A 43 11.07 -13.64 -12.28
C ARG A 43 12.12 -12.55 -12.01
N GLY A 44 11.84 -11.28 -12.35
CA GLY A 44 12.77 -10.16 -12.21
C GLY A 44 12.35 -9.15 -11.13
N GLY A 45 11.06 -8.87 -11.03
CA GLY A 45 10.49 -7.92 -10.08
C GLY A 45 9.49 -8.56 -9.13
N ALA A 46 9.32 -7.99 -7.94
CA ALA A 46 8.30 -8.48 -7.00
C ALA A 46 7.83 -7.37 -6.06
N PHE A 47 6.60 -7.53 -5.57
CA PHE A 47 6.05 -6.73 -4.48
C PHE A 47 5.27 -7.62 -3.51
N VAL A 48 5.07 -7.12 -2.29
CA VAL A 48 4.40 -7.83 -1.19
C VAL A 48 3.19 -7.03 -0.75
N GLY A 49 2.10 -7.73 -0.43
CA GLY A 49 0.88 -7.15 0.13
C GLY A 49 -0.28 -7.10 -0.86
N ALA A 50 -1.47 -6.86 -0.30
CA ALA A 50 -2.68 -6.66 -1.07
C ALA A 50 -2.77 -5.19 -1.49
N LEU A 51 -2.40 -4.90 -2.73
CA LEU A 51 -2.58 -3.57 -3.32
C LEU A 51 -4.02 -3.39 -3.82
N PRO A 52 -4.56 -2.15 -3.82
CA PRO A 52 -5.74 -1.82 -4.60
C PRO A 52 -5.54 -2.18 -6.08
N GLU A 53 -6.62 -2.53 -6.78
CA GLU A 53 -6.55 -3.07 -8.14
C GLU A 53 -5.78 -2.20 -9.13
N GLN A 54 -6.04 -0.89 -9.13
CA GLN A 54 -5.33 0.02 -10.04
C GLN A 54 -3.83 0.07 -9.77
N GLN A 55 -3.44 0.10 -8.48
CA GLN A 55 -2.02 0.09 -8.09
C GLN A 55 -1.35 -1.25 -8.42
N PHE A 56 -2.09 -2.36 -8.28
CA PHE A 56 -1.61 -3.68 -8.66
C PHE A 56 -1.28 -3.74 -10.16
N VAL A 57 -2.20 -3.29 -11.02
CA VAL A 57 -2.00 -3.30 -12.47
C VAL A 57 -0.82 -2.40 -12.86
N ALA A 58 -0.75 -1.19 -12.29
CA ALA A 58 0.36 -0.28 -12.53
C ALA A 58 1.72 -0.89 -12.15
N ALA A 59 1.82 -1.48 -10.95
CA ALA A 59 3.04 -2.14 -10.50
C ALA A 59 3.44 -3.32 -11.39
N VAL A 60 2.49 -4.12 -11.86
CA VAL A 60 2.79 -5.25 -12.77
C VAL A 60 3.31 -4.76 -14.12
N LEU A 61 2.69 -3.72 -14.70
CA LEU A 61 3.10 -3.16 -15.99
C LEU A 61 4.48 -2.50 -15.90
N ASP A 62 4.76 -1.79 -14.81
CA ASP A 62 6.07 -1.17 -14.55
C ASP A 62 7.16 -2.25 -14.44
N LEU A 63 6.92 -3.29 -13.62
CA LEU A 63 7.85 -4.42 -13.49
C LEU A 63 7.99 -5.27 -14.77
N ALA A 64 6.99 -5.22 -15.66
CA ALA A 64 7.06 -5.84 -16.98
C ALA A 64 7.84 -4.98 -18.01
N GLY A 65 8.28 -3.78 -17.63
CA GLY A 65 9.01 -2.85 -18.50
C GLY A 65 8.11 -2.13 -19.50
N MET A 66 6.80 -2.03 -19.22
CA MET A 66 5.83 -1.37 -20.09
C MET A 66 5.68 0.12 -19.77
N ASN A 67 6.79 0.80 -19.42
CA ASN A 67 6.83 2.17 -18.87
C ASN A 67 6.47 3.28 -19.88
N GLY A 68 5.83 2.94 -21.00
CA GLY A 68 5.36 3.89 -22.02
C GLY A 68 3.84 3.91 -22.22
N VAL A 69 3.05 3.22 -21.38
CA VAL A 69 1.57 3.21 -21.50
C VAL A 69 0.86 3.99 -20.39
N LEU A 70 1.61 4.55 -19.43
CA LEU A 70 1.08 5.30 -18.30
C LEU A 70 1.88 6.60 -18.09
N ASP A 71 1.91 7.46 -19.11
CA ASP A 71 2.31 8.85 -18.88
C ASP A 71 1.27 9.50 -17.95
N ALA A 72 1.67 9.62 -16.68
CA ALA A 72 1.39 10.70 -15.75
C ALA A 72 -0.02 11.34 -15.82
N GLU A 73 -1.04 10.76 -15.17
CA GLU A 73 -2.15 11.47 -14.46
C GLU A 73 -2.87 10.55 -13.47
N ALA A 74 -2.15 9.99 -12.49
CA ALA A 74 -2.78 9.36 -11.32
C ALA A 74 -1.90 9.46 -10.07
N VAL A 75 -1.34 10.66 -9.82
CA VAL A 75 -1.12 11.08 -8.44
C VAL A 75 -2.50 11.47 -7.91
N VAL A 76 -3.27 10.48 -7.44
CA VAL A 76 -4.39 10.80 -6.56
C VAL A 76 -3.77 11.00 -5.20
N GLU A 77 -3.69 12.27 -4.80
CA GLU A 77 -3.40 12.67 -3.42
C GLU A 77 -4.18 11.74 -2.46
N PRO A 78 -3.57 11.24 -1.37
CA PRO A 78 -4.35 10.55 -0.36
C PRO A 78 -5.38 11.55 0.17
N ASP A 79 -6.64 11.36 -0.24
CA ASP A 79 -7.79 12.14 0.16
C ASP A 79 -7.74 12.33 1.68
N ALA A 80 -7.56 13.58 2.06
CA ALA A 80 -7.57 14.04 3.43
C ALA A 80 -8.97 13.78 3.98
N ALA A 81 -9.17 12.59 4.56
CA ALA A 81 -10.30 12.33 5.41
C ALA A 81 -10.26 13.34 6.56
N GLU A 82 -11.15 14.33 6.50
CA GLU A 82 -11.45 15.29 7.56
C GLU A 82 -11.65 14.55 8.89
N ALA A 83 -10.61 14.49 9.71
CA ALA A 83 -10.75 14.41 11.16
C ALA A 83 -10.70 15.85 11.69
N ARG A 84 -11.83 16.56 11.62
CA ARG A 84 -12.05 17.70 12.52
C ARG A 84 -12.17 17.15 13.93
N SER A 85 -11.08 17.26 14.68
CA SER A 85 -11.12 17.37 16.12
C SER A 85 -10.06 18.38 16.47
N GLU A 86 -10.47 19.63 16.64
CA GLU A 86 -9.58 20.67 17.14
C GLU A 86 -9.01 20.20 18.48
N PRO A 87 -7.68 20.13 18.67
CA PRO A 87 -7.15 20.04 20.02
C PRO A 87 -7.48 21.38 20.70
N GLY A 88 -8.25 21.34 21.78
CA GLY A 88 -8.45 22.52 22.63
C GLY A 88 -7.08 23.09 23.06
N PRO A 89 -6.96 24.42 23.28
CA PRO A 89 -5.68 25.03 23.60
C PRO A 89 -5.09 24.37 24.85
N GLU A 90 -3.85 23.89 24.74
CA GLU A 90 -3.08 23.40 25.88
C GLU A 90 -2.92 24.55 26.89
N PRO A 91 -3.16 24.33 28.19
CA PRO A 91 -2.90 25.36 29.19
C PRO A 91 -1.39 25.63 29.25
N ASP A 92 -1.05 26.91 29.14
CA ASP A 92 0.32 27.42 29.14
C ASP A 92 1.04 26.99 30.45
N PRO A 93 2.20 26.30 30.39
CA PRO A 93 2.87 25.77 31.58
C PRO A 93 3.39 26.84 32.55
N ASP A 94 3.36 28.12 32.14
CA ASP A 94 3.83 29.26 32.94
C ASP A 94 2.71 30.10 33.59
N VAL A 95 1.43 29.67 33.51
CA VAL A 95 0.37 30.30 34.31
C VAL A 95 0.44 29.81 35.75
N GLN A 96 1.17 30.55 36.58
CA GLN A 96 1.04 30.44 38.04
C GLN A 96 -0.39 30.81 38.43
N PRO A 97 -1.04 30.06 39.33
CA PRO A 97 -2.37 30.45 39.79
C PRO A 97 -2.26 31.78 40.55
N ASP A 98 -2.87 32.82 39.99
CA ASP A 98 -3.09 34.10 40.66
C ASP A 98 -3.88 33.85 41.95
N ASN A 99 -3.16 33.76 43.06
CA ASN A 99 -3.73 33.67 44.39
C ASN A 99 -4.11 35.07 44.90
N GLU A 100 -4.96 35.76 44.13
CA GLU A 100 -5.48 37.07 44.50
C GLU A 100 -7.01 37.05 44.52
N ASN A 101 -7.60 36.47 45.59
CA ASN A 101 -8.66 37.19 46.29
C ASN A 101 -8.94 36.66 47.70
N GLY A 102 -8.14 37.10 48.66
CA GLY A 102 -8.63 37.33 50.01
C GLY A 102 -9.23 38.73 50.11
N ARG A 103 -10.50 38.93 49.73
CA ARG A 103 -11.29 40.11 50.13
C ARG A 103 -12.78 39.78 50.30
N ARG A 104 -13.13 39.68 51.59
CA ARG A 104 -14.43 39.88 52.26
C ARG A 104 -15.44 38.73 52.26
#